data_AF-A0A2T6NE63-F1
#
_entry.id   AF-A0A2T6NE63-F1
#
_cell.length_a   1.000
_cell.length_b   1.000
_cell.length_c   1.000
_cell.angle_alpha   90.00
_cell.angle_beta   90.00
_cell.angle_gamma   90.00
#
_symmetry.space_group_name_H-M   'P 1'
#
loop_
_entity.id
_entity.type
_entity.pdbx_description
1 polymer ?
#
loop_
_entity_poly.entity_id
_entity_poly.type
_entity_poly.pdbx_seq_one_letter_code
_entity_poly.pdbx_strand_id
1 'polypeptide(L)'
;MRSVVPIINWLLTITLIAIATMLMGQNAMANDMEEDIKLRKSLESRIEAIANNGKLYKQMVKEGRERTILCNSCHGKDGIAVQPLAPNLAGQNPVYLVDQFQRFGDGRRNDYLMSNLAKTFSFEDKIKIALYYGDMEMKPSGGGNSSLLDEGKKIFKDACVKCHGENGRGQEGYARLAGQRHDYVVKMLKEFRDRTGKRTNVWMSGVAIRLSDRDMDAVATYLANLK
;
A
#
# COMPACT_ATOMS: atom_id res chain seq x y z
N MET A 1 -7.90 -59.33 29.64
CA MET A 1 -8.26 -58.73 28.34
C MET A 1 -7.99 -57.22 28.43
N ARG A 2 -6.81 -56.77 27.98
CA ARG A 2 -6.49 -55.33 27.93
C ARG A 2 -6.91 -54.80 26.57
N SER A 3 -7.88 -53.89 26.59
CA SER A 3 -8.47 -53.26 25.41
C SER A 3 -7.42 -52.44 24.68
N VAL A 4 -7.09 -52.85 23.46
CA VAL A 4 -6.27 -52.07 22.52
C VAL A 4 -7.27 -51.42 21.56
N VAL A 5 -7.34 -50.09 21.59
CA VAL A 5 -7.90 -49.10 20.63
C VAL A 5 -8.50 -47.93 21.47
N PRO A 6 -8.23 -46.63 21.16
CA PRO A 6 -7.88 -46.08 19.85
C PRO A 6 -6.80 -44.96 19.87
N ILE A 7 -5.59 -45.24 19.38
CA ILE A 7 -4.65 -44.18 18.92
C ILE A 7 -5.15 -43.59 17.58
N ILE A 8 -5.92 -44.37 16.80
CA ILE A 8 -6.45 -44.00 15.48
C ILE A 8 -7.48 -42.84 15.58
N ASN A 9 -8.28 -42.78 16.65
CA ASN A 9 -9.33 -41.77 16.78
C ASN A 9 -8.78 -40.36 17.13
N TRP A 10 -7.57 -40.30 17.68
CA TRP A 10 -6.87 -39.03 17.97
C TRP A 10 -6.22 -38.41 16.73
N LEU A 11 -5.66 -39.24 15.84
CA LEU A 11 -5.07 -38.75 14.59
C LEU A 11 -6.14 -38.20 13.62
N LEU A 12 -7.32 -38.84 13.56
CA LEU A 12 -8.44 -38.38 12.73
C LEU A 12 -9.01 -37.04 13.21
N THR A 13 -9.15 -36.86 14.53
CA THR A 13 -9.66 -35.59 15.10
C THR A 13 -8.68 -34.44 14.95
N ILE A 14 -7.37 -34.67 15.16
CA ILE A 14 -6.33 -33.65 14.90
C ILE A 14 -6.31 -33.24 13.42
N THR A 15 -6.43 -34.21 12.51
CA THR A 15 -6.44 -33.94 11.07
C THR A 15 -7.68 -33.15 10.65
N LEU A 16 -8.86 -33.48 11.19
CA LEU A 16 -10.10 -32.75 10.93
C LEU A 16 -10.05 -31.31 11.47
N ILE A 17 -9.46 -31.07 12.65
CA ILE A 17 -9.29 -29.73 13.21
C ILE A 17 -8.30 -28.90 12.36
N ALA A 18 -7.20 -29.50 11.90
CA ALA A 18 -6.24 -28.84 11.01
C ALA A 18 -6.87 -28.47 9.65
N ILE A 19 -7.68 -29.36 9.06
CA ILE A 19 -8.40 -29.08 7.81
C ILE A 19 -9.45 -27.98 8.03
N ALA A 20 -10.22 -28.03 9.12
CA ALA A 20 -11.23 -27.01 9.42
C ALA A 20 -10.60 -25.62 9.65
N THR A 21 -9.51 -25.53 10.40
CA THR A 21 -8.79 -24.25 10.62
C THR A 21 -8.17 -23.70 9.34
N MET A 22 -7.64 -24.56 8.47
CA MET A 22 -7.11 -24.15 7.16
C MET A 22 -8.22 -23.62 6.22
N LEU A 23 -9.38 -24.30 6.19
CA LEU A 23 -10.55 -23.85 5.42
C LEU A 23 -11.12 -22.53 5.94
N MET A 24 -11.21 -22.35 7.27
CA MET A 24 -11.65 -21.08 7.87
C MET A 24 -10.69 -19.93 7.54
N GLY A 25 -9.38 -20.18 7.57
CA GLY A 25 -8.37 -19.19 7.18
C GLY A 25 -8.45 -18.77 5.71
N GLN A 26 -8.69 -19.71 4.80
CA GLN A 26 -8.87 -19.42 3.37
C GLN A 26 -10.13 -18.57 3.11
N ASN A 27 -11.24 -18.88 3.79
CA ASN A 27 -12.49 -18.13 3.65
C ASN A 27 -12.37 -16.68 4.16
N ALA A 28 -11.66 -16.46 5.28
CA ALA A 28 -11.42 -15.12 5.80
C ALA A 28 -10.58 -14.26 4.82
N MET A 29 -9.49 -14.83 4.27
CA MET A 29 -8.66 -14.11 3.30
C MET A 29 -9.40 -13.77 2.01
N ALA A 30 -10.30 -14.64 1.55
CA ALA A 30 -11.12 -14.39 0.36
C ALA A 30 -12.12 -13.24 0.60
N ASN A 31 -12.78 -13.23 1.76
CA ASN A 31 -13.71 -12.17 2.13
C ASN A 31 -13.01 -10.81 2.28
N ASP A 32 -11.87 -10.76 2.96
CA ASP A 32 -11.09 -9.52 3.12
C ASP A 32 -10.68 -8.94 1.76
N MET A 33 -10.33 -9.81 0.82
CA MET A 33 -9.94 -9.42 -0.53
C MET A 33 -11.13 -8.90 -1.35
N GLU A 34 -12.31 -9.50 -1.21
CA GLU A 34 -13.53 -9.03 -1.85
C GLU A 34 -13.94 -7.65 -1.31
N GLU A 35 -13.87 -7.47 0.00
CA GLU A 35 -14.16 -6.19 0.65
C GLU A 35 -13.19 -5.09 0.19
N ASP A 36 -11.89 -5.40 0.08
CA ASP A 36 -10.87 -4.50 -0.45
C ASP A 36 -11.16 -4.07 -1.89
N ILE A 37 -11.57 -5.02 -2.75
CA ILE A 37 -11.93 -4.72 -4.13
C ILE A 37 -13.17 -3.83 -4.19
N LYS A 38 -14.19 -4.11 -3.36
CA LYS A 38 -15.43 -3.33 -3.30
C LYS A 38 -15.17 -1.90 -2.81
N LEU A 39 -14.35 -1.75 -1.78
CA LEU A 39 -13.95 -0.45 -1.26
C LEU A 39 -13.23 0.37 -2.33
N ARG A 40 -12.23 -0.22 -3.00
CA ARG A 40 -11.47 0.44 -4.07
C ARG A 40 -12.37 0.93 -5.20
N LYS A 41 -13.28 0.08 -5.69
CA LYS A 41 -14.25 0.46 -6.75
C LYS A 41 -15.19 1.59 -6.31
N SER A 42 -15.65 1.56 -5.06
CA SER A 42 -16.48 2.63 -4.50
C SER A 42 -15.72 3.96 -4.43
N LEU A 43 -14.46 3.93 -3.99
CA LEU A 43 -13.58 5.09 -3.94
C LEU A 43 -13.28 5.65 -5.34
N GLU A 44 -13.00 4.78 -6.31
CA GLU A 44 -12.78 5.15 -7.71
C GLU A 44 -13.98 5.91 -8.27
N SER A 45 -15.18 5.34 -8.15
CA SER A 45 -16.41 5.99 -8.64
C SER A 45 -16.65 7.35 -7.99
N ARG A 46 -16.43 7.46 -6.67
CA ARG A 46 -16.59 8.73 -5.95
C ARG A 46 -15.57 9.77 -6.37
N ILE A 47 -14.29 9.40 -6.48
CA ILE A 47 -13.22 10.32 -6.87
C ILE A 47 -13.37 10.75 -8.33
N GLU A 48 -13.81 9.85 -9.21
CA GLU A 48 -14.15 10.17 -10.60
C GLU A 48 -15.32 11.16 -10.69
N ALA A 49 -16.38 10.95 -9.93
CA ALA A 49 -17.51 11.89 -9.87
C ALA A 49 -17.08 13.29 -9.41
N ILE A 50 -16.16 13.38 -8.44
CA ILE A 50 -15.57 14.65 -7.98
C ILE A 50 -14.71 15.27 -9.10
N ALA A 51 -13.86 14.48 -9.74
CA ALA A 51 -12.98 14.94 -10.81
C ALA A 51 -13.75 15.49 -12.02
N ASN A 52 -14.90 14.88 -12.35
CA ASN A 52 -15.80 15.33 -13.40
C ASN A 52 -16.54 16.63 -13.05
N ASN A 53 -16.51 17.06 -11.79
CA ASN A 53 -17.01 18.35 -11.34
C ASN A 53 -15.84 19.29 -10.99
N GLY A 54 -15.30 19.98 -11.99
CA GLY A 54 -14.10 20.83 -11.82
C GLY A 54 -14.23 21.92 -10.75
N LYS A 55 -15.44 22.44 -10.46
CA LYS A 55 -15.67 23.39 -9.36
C LYS A 55 -15.51 22.71 -8.01
N LEU A 56 -16.17 21.56 -7.82
CA LEU A 56 -16.06 20.77 -6.61
C LEU A 56 -14.63 20.28 -6.39
N TYR A 57 -13.97 19.77 -7.44
CA TYR A 57 -12.58 19.32 -7.37
C TYR A 57 -11.65 20.41 -6.84
N LYS A 58 -11.69 21.61 -7.44
CA LYS A 58 -10.86 22.75 -7.02
C LYS A 58 -11.15 23.18 -5.58
N GLN A 59 -12.42 23.16 -5.17
CA GLN A 59 -12.80 23.45 -3.80
C GLN A 59 -12.21 22.41 -2.83
N MET A 60 -12.35 21.11 -3.13
CA MET A 60 -11.87 20.05 -2.27
C MET A 60 -10.33 20.01 -2.18
N VAL A 61 -9.62 20.30 -3.27
CA VAL A 61 -8.16 20.45 -3.26
C VAL A 61 -7.73 21.62 -2.36
N LYS A 62 -8.42 22.76 -2.45
CA LYS A 62 -8.16 23.93 -1.58
C LYS A 62 -8.38 23.59 -0.10
N GLU A 63 -9.50 22.97 0.22
CA GLU A 63 -9.79 22.55 1.60
C GLU A 63 -8.81 21.46 2.09
N GLY A 64 -8.39 20.57 1.20
CA GLY A 64 -7.37 19.56 1.48
C GLY A 64 -6.04 20.18 1.90
N ARG A 65 -5.61 21.23 1.20
CA ARG A 65 -4.41 22.01 1.57
C ARG A 65 -4.45 22.48 3.02
N GLU A 66 -5.59 23.02 3.46
CA GLU A 66 -5.76 23.53 4.82
C GLU A 66 -5.66 22.42 5.89
N ARG A 67 -5.97 21.17 5.52
CA ARG A 67 -5.89 19.99 6.41
C ARG A 67 -4.50 19.35 6.49
N THR A 68 -3.55 19.75 5.63
CA THR A 68 -2.22 19.11 5.55
C THR A 68 -1.10 19.82 6.30
N ILE A 69 -1.42 20.87 7.09
CA ILE A 69 -0.42 21.66 7.82
C ILE A 69 0.50 20.75 8.66
N LEU A 70 -0.08 19.78 9.38
CA LEU A 70 0.66 18.81 10.21
C LEU A 70 1.42 17.75 9.40
N CYS A 71 1.03 17.50 8.15
CA CYS A 71 1.65 16.51 7.29
C CYS A 71 3.01 16.96 6.76
N ASN A 72 3.19 18.29 6.60
CA ASN A 72 4.35 18.90 5.97
C ASN A 72 5.66 18.66 6.73
N SER A 73 5.61 18.42 8.05
CA SER A 73 6.79 18.15 8.87
C SER A 73 7.48 16.83 8.52
N CYS A 74 6.74 15.89 7.92
CA CYS A 74 7.25 14.58 7.49
C CYS A 74 7.25 14.42 5.98
N HIS A 75 6.14 14.79 5.33
CA HIS A 75 5.91 14.56 3.89
C HIS A 75 6.28 15.75 3.01
N GLY A 76 6.78 16.86 3.59
CA GLY A 76 7.14 18.07 2.85
C GLY A 76 5.93 18.91 2.41
N LYS A 77 6.17 20.20 2.16
CA LYS A 77 5.12 21.14 1.70
C LYS A 77 4.69 20.87 0.27
N ASP A 78 5.57 20.29 -0.52
CA ASP A 78 5.42 19.88 -1.91
C ASP A 78 5.12 18.39 -2.04
N GLY A 79 4.84 17.69 -0.93
CA GLY A 79 4.60 16.25 -0.93
C GLY A 79 5.85 15.40 -1.17
N ILE A 80 7.04 16.01 -1.14
CA ILE A 80 8.33 15.32 -1.17
C ILE A 80 8.87 15.20 0.26
N ALA A 81 8.98 13.97 0.75
CA ALA A 81 9.23 13.70 2.16
C ALA A 81 10.60 14.16 2.63
N VAL A 82 10.61 14.85 3.77
CA VAL A 82 11.81 15.41 4.42
C VAL A 82 12.30 14.56 5.59
N GLN A 83 11.46 13.67 6.12
CA GLN A 83 11.84 12.76 7.21
C GLN A 83 12.31 11.40 6.67
N PRO A 84 13.30 10.74 7.31
CA PRO A 84 13.70 9.38 6.96
C PRO A 84 12.52 8.41 6.99
N LEU A 85 12.45 7.51 6.00
CA LEU A 85 11.40 6.49 5.87
C LEU A 85 9.95 7.02 5.74
N ALA A 86 9.74 8.34 5.69
CA ALA A 86 8.46 8.91 5.31
C ALA A 86 8.32 8.86 3.78
N PRO A 87 7.16 8.44 3.23
CA PRO A 87 6.96 8.39 1.79
C PRO A 87 6.68 9.76 1.18
N ASN A 88 7.09 9.92 -0.07
CA ASN A 88 6.56 10.97 -0.96
C ASN A 88 5.06 10.73 -1.18
N LEU A 89 4.28 11.80 -1.08
CA LEU A 89 2.83 11.83 -1.33
C LEU A 89 2.47 12.56 -2.62
N ALA A 90 3.37 13.40 -3.15
CA ALA A 90 3.13 14.17 -4.36
C ALA A 90 2.73 13.28 -5.54
N GLY A 91 1.67 13.65 -6.26
CA GLY A 91 1.18 12.93 -7.44
C GLY A 91 0.71 11.51 -7.16
N GLN A 92 0.49 11.15 -5.89
CA GLN A 92 0.01 9.83 -5.52
C GLN A 92 -1.46 9.65 -5.91
N ASN A 93 -1.85 8.41 -6.20
CA ASN A 93 -3.23 8.08 -6.54
C ASN A 93 -4.18 8.41 -5.36
N PRO A 94 -5.19 9.29 -5.54
CA PRO A 94 -6.07 9.68 -4.45
C PRO A 94 -6.86 8.51 -3.85
N VAL A 95 -7.27 7.54 -4.67
CA VAL A 95 -7.96 6.33 -4.20
C VAL A 95 -7.05 5.55 -3.26
N TYR A 96 -5.79 5.36 -3.65
CA TYR A 96 -4.79 4.69 -2.81
C TYR A 96 -4.59 5.42 -1.49
N LEU A 97 -4.46 6.76 -1.50
CA LEU A 97 -4.27 7.53 -0.26
C LEU A 97 -5.45 7.37 0.70
N VAL A 98 -6.69 7.42 0.20
CA VAL A 98 -7.88 7.21 1.04
C VAL A 98 -7.93 5.79 1.60
N ASP A 99 -7.58 4.78 0.80
CA ASP A 99 -7.43 3.40 1.29
C ASP A 99 -6.34 3.29 2.36
N GLN A 100 -5.19 3.94 2.20
CA GLN A 100 -4.13 3.91 3.22
C GLN A 100 -4.58 4.56 4.54
N PHE A 101 -5.32 5.66 4.50
CA PHE A 101 -5.91 6.23 5.72
C PHE A 101 -6.88 5.26 6.40
N GLN A 102 -7.66 4.49 5.64
CA GLN A 102 -8.55 3.48 6.23
C GLN A 102 -7.76 2.36 6.88
N ARG A 103 -6.76 1.81 6.17
CA ARG A 103 -5.87 0.77 6.72
C ARG A 103 -5.12 1.22 7.97
N PHE A 104 -4.73 2.50 8.05
CA PHE A 104 -4.16 3.06 9.27
C PHE A 104 -5.17 3.14 10.42
N GLY A 105 -6.42 3.49 10.12
CA GLY A 105 -7.51 3.61 11.09
C GLY A 105 -7.98 2.27 11.66
N ASP A 106 -8.00 1.22 10.84
CA ASP A 106 -8.46 -0.13 11.20
C ASP A 106 -7.33 -1.09 11.61
N GLY A 107 -6.07 -0.68 11.45
CA GLY A 107 -4.90 -1.45 11.91
C GLY A 107 -4.30 -2.41 10.89
N ARG A 108 -4.86 -2.55 9.68
CA ARG A 108 -4.24 -3.31 8.56
C ARG A 108 -2.93 -2.68 8.09
N ARG A 109 -2.72 -1.41 8.42
CA ARG A 109 -1.43 -0.72 8.35
C ARG A 109 -1.17 -0.05 9.69
N ASN A 110 -0.02 -0.34 10.28
CA ASN A 110 0.30 0.11 11.62
C ASN A 110 1.53 1.03 11.59
N ASP A 111 1.31 2.27 12.00
CA ASP A 111 2.34 3.24 12.32
C ASP A 111 1.77 4.13 13.42
N TYR A 112 2.50 4.34 14.52
CA TYR A 112 1.95 5.02 15.69
C TYR A 112 1.38 6.41 15.36
N LEU A 113 2.10 7.20 14.55
CA LEU A 113 1.68 8.55 14.22
C LEU A 113 0.52 8.52 13.23
N MET A 114 0.67 7.78 12.12
CA MET A 114 -0.34 7.77 11.06
C MET A 114 -1.63 7.07 11.46
N SER A 115 -1.58 6.03 12.31
CA SER A 115 -2.79 5.38 12.84
C SER A 115 -3.59 6.30 13.76
N ASN A 116 -2.94 7.18 14.52
CA ASN A 116 -3.64 8.20 15.32
C ASN A 116 -4.22 9.31 14.43
N LEU A 117 -3.43 9.85 13.50
CA LEU A 117 -3.89 10.89 12.56
C LEU A 117 -5.06 10.40 11.69
N ALA A 118 -5.01 9.15 11.22
CA ALA A 118 -6.06 8.57 10.41
C ALA A 118 -7.42 8.50 11.10
N LYS A 119 -7.46 8.45 12.44
CA LYS A 119 -8.70 8.44 13.24
C LYS A 119 -9.24 9.85 13.48
N THR A 120 -8.41 10.88 13.38
CA THR A 120 -8.82 12.29 13.57
C THR A 120 -9.59 12.84 12.38
N PHE A 121 -9.29 12.38 11.16
CA PHE A 121 -9.91 12.91 9.94
C PHE A 121 -11.21 12.20 9.59
N SER A 122 -12.22 12.98 9.20
CA SER A 122 -13.42 12.43 8.58
C SER A 122 -13.09 11.74 7.26
N PHE A 123 -14.00 10.89 6.76
CA PHE A 123 -13.83 10.27 5.45
C PHE A 123 -13.70 11.31 4.33
N GLU A 124 -14.46 12.41 4.43
CA GLU A 124 -14.43 13.52 3.48
C GLU A 124 -13.10 14.29 3.55
N ASP A 125 -12.55 14.52 4.75
CA ASP A 125 -11.23 15.15 4.89
C ASP A 125 -10.12 14.28 4.27
N LYS A 126 -10.21 12.95 4.42
CA LYS A 126 -9.26 12.01 3.78
C LYS A 126 -9.28 12.12 2.26
N ILE A 127 -10.46 12.27 1.65
CA ILE A 127 -10.58 12.52 0.21
C ILE A 127 -9.95 13.86 -0.16
N LYS A 128 -10.26 14.94 0.57
CA LYS A 128 -9.70 16.27 0.30
C LYS A 128 -8.17 16.27 0.37
N ILE A 129 -7.59 15.67 1.41
CA ILE A 129 -6.14 15.50 1.57
C ILE A 129 -5.56 14.68 0.40
N ALA A 130 -6.23 13.60 0.03
CA ALA A 130 -5.78 12.72 -1.04
C ALA A 130 -5.80 13.41 -2.42
N LEU A 131 -6.84 14.20 -2.71
CA LEU A 131 -6.93 15.01 -3.92
C LEU A 131 -5.82 16.08 -3.95
N TYR A 132 -5.59 16.76 -2.83
CA TYR A 132 -4.55 17.78 -2.72
C TYR A 132 -3.15 17.22 -3.00
N TYR A 133 -2.78 16.10 -2.40
CA TYR A 133 -1.48 15.47 -2.69
C TYR A 133 -1.43 14.85 -4.10
N GLY A 134 -2.54 14.33 -4.61
CA GLY A 134 -2.62 13.80 -5.97
C GLY A 134 -2.46 14.84 -7.07
N ASP A 135 -2.82 16.10 -6.80
CA ASP A 135 -2.67 17.23 -7.73
C ASP A 135 -1.22 17.80 -7.76
N MET A 136 -0.38 17.40 -6.81
CA MET A 136 1.02 17.83 -6.79
C MET A 136 1.87 17.14 -7.85
N GLU A 137 2.88 17.85 -8.33
CA GLU A 137 3.89 17.28 -9.22
C GLU A 137 4.88 16.40 -8.43
N MET A 138 4.98 15.13 -8.80
CA MET A 138 6.02 14.25 -8.27
C MET A 138 7.37 14.63 -8.86
N LYS A 139 8.34 14.91 -7.99
CA LYS A 139 9.75 15.11 -8.34
C LYS A 139 10.56 13.97 -7.75
N PRO A 140 11.09 13.04 -8.57
CA PRO A 140 11.89 11.93 -8.08
C PRO A 140 13.07 12.45 -7.25
N SER A 141 13.20 11.94 -6.02
CA SER A 141 14.32 12.28 -5.14
C SER A 141 15.60 11.51 -5.49
N GLY A 142 15.51 10.49 -6.35
CA GLY A 142 16.61 9.61 -6.69
C GLY A 142 17.02 8.71 -5.52
N GLY A 143 18.24 8.18 -5.59
CA GLY A 143 18.83 7.32 -4.57
C GLY A 143 19.02 5.87 -5.04
N GLY A 144 19.55 5.05 -4.13
CA GLY A 144 19.97 3.69 -4.43
C GLY A 144 21.29 3.61 -5.20
N ASN A 145 21.66 2.40 -5.61
CA ASN A 145 22.88 2.15 -6.38
C ASN A 145 22.60 2.20 -7.88
N SER A 146 23.09 3.23 -8.57
CA SER A 146 22.86 3.44 -10.00
C SER A 146 23.29 2.26 -10.89
N SER A 147 24.23 1.42 -10.43
CA SER A 147 24.62 0.21 -11.17
C SER A 147 23.50 -0.84 -11.26
N LEU A 148 22.42 -0.70 -10.48
CA LEU A 148 21.28 -1.62 -10.44
C LEU A 148 20.08 -1.14 -11.27
N LEU A 149 20.17 -0.02 -11.99
CA LEU A 149 19.03 0.56 -12.71
C LEU A 149 18.43 -0.41 -13.73
N ASP A 150 19.25 -1.08 -14.53
CA ASP A 150 18.78 -2.03 -15.55
C ASP A 150 18.16 -3.29 -14.94
N GLU A 151 18.76 -3.79 -13.86
CA GLU A 151 18.23 -4.91 -13.08
C GLU A 151 16.87 -4.56 -12.47
N GLY A 152 16.77 -3.38 -11.85
CA GLY A 152 15.53 -2.87 -11.26
C GLY A 152 14.43 -2.64 -12.28
N LYS A 153 14.79 -2.12 -13.47
CA LYS A 153 13.85 -1.95 -14.59
C LYS A 153 13.26 -3.28 -15.05
N LYS A 154 14.11 -4.31 -15.15
CA LYS A 154 13.67 -5.67 -15.52
C LYS A 154 12.71 -6.24 -14.48
N ILE A 155 13.09 -6.19 -13.20
CA ILE A 155 12.24 -6.66 -12.09
C ILE A 155 10.90 -5.92 -12.08
N PHE A 156 10.91 -4.59 -12.24
CA PHE A 156 9.69 -3.80 -12.28
C PHE A 156 8.76 -4.25 -13.41
N LYS A 157 9.30 -4.43 -14.62
CA LYS A 157 8.55 -4.92 -15.78
C LYS A 157 7.95 -6.31 -15.55
N ASP A 158 8.70 -7.21 -14.93
CA ASP A 158 8.27 -8.60 -14.79
C ASP A 158 7.26 -8.79 -13.64
N ALA A 159 7.39 -8.01 -12.56
CA ALA A 159 6.64 -8.25 -11.32
C ALA A 159 5.64 -7.15 -10.91
N CYS A 160 5.77 -5.93 -11.41
CA CYS A 160 5.07 -4.77 -10.84
C CYS A 160 4.05 -4.12 -11.79
N VAL A 161 4.35 -4.04 -13.08
CA VAL A 161 3.58 -3.23 -14.06
C VAL A 161 2.10 -3.62 -14.15
N LYS A 162 1.77 -4.89 -13.94
CA LYS A 162 0.38 -5.39 -14.02
C LYS A 162 -0.58 -4.62 -13.12
N CYS A 163 -0.11 -4.18 -11.95
CA CYS A 163 -0.91 -3.44 -10.98
C CYS A 163 -0.47 -1.98 -10.88
N HIS A 164 0.83 -1.70 -10.93
CA HIS A 164 1.36 -0.35 -10.71
C HIS A 164 1.50 0.49 -12.00
N GLY A 165 1.13 -0.08 -13.16
CA GLY A 165 1.19 0.55 -14.47
C GLY A 165 2.59 0.53 -15.08
N GLU A 166 2.67 0.60 -16.41
CA GLU A 166 3.93 0.55 -17.19
C GLU A 166 4.97 1.61 -16.77
N ASN A 167 4.50 2.78 -16.35
CA ASN A 167 5.35 3.89 -15.91
C ASN A 167 5.39 4.03 -14.37
N GLY A 168 4.88 3.05 -13.62
CA GLY A 168 4.85 3.10 -12.15
C GLY A 168 3.99 4.23 -11.58
N ARG A 169 3.09 4.83 -12.36
CA ARG A 169 2.22 5.93 -11.93
C ARG A 169 0.98 5.46 -11.17
N GLY A 170 0.81 4.15 -11.02
CA GLY A 170 -0.42 3.55 -10.51
C GLY A 170 -1.53 3.58 -11.56
N GLN A 171 -2.52 2.72 -11.39
CA GLN A 171 -3.78 2.68 -12.13
C GLN A 171 -4.84 2.07 -11.22
N GLU A 172 -6.13 2.31 -11.45
CA GLU A 172 -7.22 1.64 -10.71
C GLU A 172 -6.95 1.58 -9.19
N GLY A 173 -6.74 2.72 -8.54
CA GLY A 173 -6.47 2.77 -7.10
C GLY A 173 -5.19 2.11 -6.59
N TYR A 174 -4.33 1.55 -7.45
CA TYR A 174 -3.00 1.11 -7.08
C TYR A 174 -2.05 2.29 -6.90
N ALA A 175 -1.07 2.09 -6.01
CA ALA A 175 -0.09 3.12 -5.68
C ALA A 175 0.77 3.49 -6.88
N ARG A 176 1.02 4.79 -7.02
CA ARG A 176 2.18 5.34 -7.71
C ARG A 176 3.45 4.94 -6.96
N LEU A 177 4.36 4.28 -7.68
CA LEU A 177 5.69 3.90 -7.23
C LEU A 177 6.79 4.78 -7.83
N ALA A 178 6.57 5.35 -9.03
CA ALA A 178 7.52 6.22 -9.71
C ALA A 178 7.81 7.49 -8.90
N GLY A 179 9.09 7.73 -8.63
CA GLY A 179 9.59 8.85 -7.85
C GLY A 179 9.47 8.65 -6.34
N GLN A 180 9.09 7.46 -5.87
CA GLN A 180 9.08 7.14 -4.46
C GLN A 180 10.51 6.94 -3.94
N ARG A 181 10.76 7.31 -2.68
CA ARG A 181 12.10 7.20 -2.09
C ARG A 181 12.56 5.74 -2.01
N HIS A 182 13.83 5.53 -2.36
CA HIS A 182 14.49 4.21 -2.31
C HIS A 182 14.33 3.52 -0.94
N ASP A 183 14.69 4.22 0.14
CA ASP A 183 14.65 3.70 1.51
C ASP A 183 13.26 3.21 1.92
N TYR A 184 12.23 3.99 1.58
CA TYR A 184 10.84 3.64 1.83
C TYR A 184 10.39 2.42 1.01
N VAL A 185 10.74 2.34 -0.28
CA VAL A 185 10.38 1.18 -1.11
C VAL A 185 11.00 -0.09 -0.57
N VAL A 186 12.30 -0.08 -0.24
CA VAL A 186 12.99 -1.23 0.37
C VAL A 186 12.29 -1.64 1.68
N LYS A 187 12.02 -0.68 2.57
CA LYS A 187 11.31 -0.95 3.83
C LYS A 187 9.95 -1.62 3.59
N MET A 188 9.15 -1.10 2.67
CA MET A 188 7.82 -1.64 2.38
C MET A 188 7.89 -3.06 1.81
N LEU A 189 8.80 -3.32 0.87
CA LEU A 189 8.97 -4.66 0.29
C LEU A 189 9.39 -5.68 1.36
N LYS A 190 10.32 -5.30 2.25
CA LYS A 190 10.69 -6.14 3.40
C LYS A 190 9.53 -6.39 4.35
N GLU A 191 8.76 -5.35 4.70
CA GLU A 191 7.59 -5.51 5.58
C GLU A 191 6.54 -6.46 4.99
N PHE A 192 6.33 -6.44 3.67
CA PHE A 192 5.44 -7.36 2.97
C PHE A 192 5.98 -8.78 2.88
N ARG A 193 7.27 -8.96 2.55
CA ARG A 193 7.93 -10.26 2.48
C ARG A 193 7.94 -10.95 3.84
N ASP A 194 8.39 -10.22 4.85
CA ASP A 194 8.65 -10.74 6.19
C ASP A 194 7.36 -10.81 7.04
N ARG A 195 6.24 -10.29 6.50
CA ARG A 195 4.91 -10.30 7.12
C ARG A 195 4.91 -9.77 8.55
N THR A 196 5.64 -8.67 8.78
CA THR A 196 5.88 -8.07 10.10
C THR A 196 4.62 -7.63 10.86
N GLY A 197 3.44 -7.64 10.20
CA GLY A 197 2.19 -7.10 10.73
C GLY A 197 2.10 -5.57 10.66
N LYS A 198 3.20 -4.85 10.38
CA LYS A 198 3.18 -3.39 10.20
C LYS A 198 2.40 -2.96 8.95
N ARG A 199 2.36 -3.81 7.94
CA ARG A 199 1.60 -3.58 6.73
C ARG A 199 1.17 -4.90 6.13
N THR A 200 -0.14 -5.10 6.00
CA THR A 200 -0.69 -6.35 5.47
C THR A 200 -1.34 -6.12 4.10
N ASN A 201 -0.93 -6.92 3.12
CA ASN A 201 -1.59 -7.03 1.82
C ASN A 201 -1.17 -8.35 1.15
N VAL A 202 -2.14 -9.22 0.89
CA VAL A 202 -1.89 -10.58 0.40
C VAL A 202 -1.20 -10.61 -0.96
N TRP A 203 -1.56 -9.69 -1.86
CA TRP A 203 -0.97 -9.58 -3.20
C TRP A 203 0.48 -9.13 -3.13
N MET A 204 0.77 -8.05 -2.41
CA MET A 204 2.12 -7.55 -2.26
C MET A 204 3.02 -8.51 -1.48
N SER A 205 2.51 -9.20 -0.45
CA SER A 205 3.25 -10.29 0.21
C SER A 205 3.58 -11.42 -0.75
N GLY A 206 2.66 -11.79 -1.64
CA GLY A 206 2.88 -12.81 -2.67
C GLY A 206 3.92 -12.42 -3.73
N VAL A 207 4.05 -11.12 -4.04
CA VAL A 207 5.11 -10.60 -4.92
C VAL A 207 6.44 -10.53 -4.16
N ALA A 208 6.45 -9.89 -2.99
CA ALA A 208 7.67 -9.58 -2.24
C ALA A 208 8.41 -10.82 -1.73
N ILE A 209 7.71 -11.94 -1.47
CA ILE A 209 8.35 -13.20 -1.04
C ILE A 209 9.31 -13.79 -2.08
N ARG A 210 9.19 -13.38 -3.34
CA ARG A 210 10.08 -13.84 -4.43
C ARG A 210 11.27 -12.92 -4.66
N LEU A 211 11.38 -11.82 -3.93
CA LEU A 211 12.44 -10.83 -4.09
C LEU A 211 13.52 -11.03 -3.03
N SER A 212 14.76 -11.18 -3.47
CA SER A 212 15.94 -11.09 -2.60
C SER A 212 16.14 -9.65 -2.11
N ASP A 213 16.98 -9.46 -1.10
CA ASP A 213 17.36 -8.11 -0.65
C ASP A 213 17.98 -7.27 -1.78
N ARG A 214 18.73 -7.92 -2.68
CA ARG A 214 19.29 -7.27 -3.87
C ARG A 214 18.21 -6.89 -4.88
N ASP A 215 17.24 -7.77 -5.14
CA ASP A 215 16.13 -7.45 -6.04
C ASP A 215 15.32 -6.26 -5.54
N MET A 216 15.09 -6.20 -4.22
CA MET A 216 14.41 -5.08 -3.57
C MET A 216 15.22 -3.79 -3.70
N ASP A 217 16.55 -3.84 -3.52
CA ASP A 217 17.44 -2.70 -3.71
C ASP A 217 17.44 -2.20 -5.17
N ALA A 218 17.49 -3.13 -6.13
CA ALA A 218 17.48 -2.83 -7.55
C ALA A 218 16.16 -2.18 -7.98
N VAL A 219 15.01 -2.79 -7.66
CA VAL A 219 13.70 -2.23 -8.04
C VAL A 219 13.42 -0.90 -7.33
N ALA A 220 13.84 -0.75 -6.07
CA ALA A 220 13.74 0.52 -5.35
C ALA A 220 14.60 1.60 -6.00
N THR A 221 15.82 1.26 -6.44
CA THR A 221 16.70 2.19 -7.16
C THR A 221 16.07 2.65 -8.47
N TYR A 222 15.53 1.72 -9.26
CA TYR A 222 14.82 2.07 -10.49
C TYR A 222 13.64 3.00 -10.24
N LEU A 223 12.77 2.65 -9.29
CA LEU A 223 11.56 3.42 -8.96
C LEU A 223 11.87 4.83 -8.44
N ALA A 224 12.93 4.99 -7.65
CA ALA A 224 13.34 6.28 -7.11
C ALA A 224 13.84 7.26 -8.17
N ASN A 225 14.25 6.76 -9.34
CA ASN A 225 14.73 7.55 -10.47
C ASN A 225 13.70 7.63 -11.62
N LEU A 226 12.55 6.95 -11.50
CA LEU A 226 11.47 6.94 -12.49
C LEU A 226 10.52 8.15 -12.31
N LYS A 227 10.07 8.76 -13.41
CA LYS A 227 9.24 9.98 -13.44
C LYS A 227 7.74 9.73 -13.58
#